data_AF-T1IY77-F1
#
_entry.id   AF-T1IY77-F1
#
_cell.length_a   1.000
_cell.length_b   1.000
_cell.length_c   1.000
_cell.angle_alpha   90.00
_cell.angle_beta   90.00
_cell.angle_gamma   90.00
#
_symmetry.space_group_name_H-M   'P 1'
#
loop_
_entity.id
_entity.type
_entity.pdbx_description
1 polymer ?
#
loop_
_entity_poly.entity_id
_entity_poly.type
_entity_poly.pdbx_seq_one_letter_code
_entity_poly.pdbx_strand_id
1 'polypeptide(L)'
;MDILSILPPLLLNAKPTNIVLDLCSAPGGKAMNIIQSMSYKSIVCNDLSRSDRLKHLNVNITAHNAEKWVEPNAYTKVLVVGPCTNERESTMREKNNMFSHANFENEFNTRASD
;
A
#
# COMPACT_ATOMS: atom_id res chain seq x y z
N MET A 1 11.96 8.45 5.12
CA MET A 1 10.80 8.77 4.26
C MET A 1 11.36 9.23 2.92
N ASP A 2 10.96 8.63 1.80
CA ASP A 2 11.40 9.07 0.47
C ASP A 2 10.55 10.28 0.03
N ILE A 3 11.15 11.34 -0.48
CA ILE A 3 10.41 12.53 -0.94
C ILE A 3 9.44 12.15 -2.07
N LEU A 4 9.83 11.21 -2.93
CA LEU A 4 8.95 10.71 -4.00
C LEU A 4 7.73 9.97 -3.45
N SER A 5 7.78 9.51 -2.19
CA SER A 5 6.64 8.84 -1.57
C SER A 5 5.49 9.78 -1.20
N ILE A 6 5.74 11.10 -1.18
CA ILE A 6 4.78 12.16 -0.86
C ILE A 6 3.98 12.59 -2.11
N LEU A 7 4.57 12.45 -3.30
CA LEU A 7 3.95 12.90 -4.54
C LEU A 7 2.58 12.23 -4.81
N PRO A 8 2.39 10.90 -4.65
CA PRO A 8 1.08 10.30 -4.90
C PRO A 8 -0.02 10.81 -3.95
N PRO A 9 0.17 10.90 -2.63
CA PRO A 9 -0.81 11.56 -1.74
C PRO A 9 -1.14 13.00 -2.13
N LEU A 10 -0.15 13.80 -2.55
CA LEU A 10 -0.38 15.18 -2.98
C LEU A 10 -1.22 15.27 -4.25
N LEU A 11 -0.89 14.46 -5.27
CA LEU A 11 -1.64 14.41 -6.52
C LEU A 11 -3.05 13.85 -6.34
N LEU A 12 -3.23 12.92 -5.39
CA LEU A 12 -4.55 12.42 -5.01
C LEU A 12 -5.44 13.56 -4.51
N ASN A 13 -4.86 14.57 -3.84
CA ASN A 13 -5.54 15.77 -3.34
C ASN A 13 -6.84 15.43 -2.59
N ALA A 14 -6.71 14.56 -1.59
CA ALA A 14 -7.83 14.13 -0.76
C ALA A 14 -8.33 15.28 0.10
N LYS A 15 -9.66 15.44 0.16
CA LYS A 15 -10.34 16.48 0.91
C LYS A 15 -11.19 15.84 2.02
N PRO A 16 -11.61 16.59 3.06
CA PRO A 16 -12.44 16.06 4.13
C PRO A 16 -13.77 15.44 3.69
N THR A 17 -14.28 15.82 2.51
CA THR A 17 -15.51 15.26 1.91
C THR A 17 -15.29 13.96 1.14
N ASN A 18 -14.04 13.52 0.96
CA ASN A 18 -13.72 12.30 0.23
C ASN A 18 -13.80 11.06 1.12
N ILE A 19 -14.24 9.96 0.52
CA ILE A 19 -14.04 8.60 0.99
C ILE A 19 -12.88 8.01 0.17
N VAL A 20 -11.83 7.55 0.83
CA VAL A 20 -10.56 7.17 0.21
C VAL A 20 -10.22 5.71 0.48
N LEU A 21 -9.72 5.01 -0.55
CA LEU A 21 -9.11 3.69 -0.44
C LEU A 21 -7.61 3.79 -0.70
N ASP A 22 -6.78 3.31 0.22
CA ASP A 22 -5.36 3.03 0.00
C ASP A 22 -5.18 1.50 -0.10
N LEU A 23 -5.05 1.00 -1.33
CA LEU A 23 -5.23 -0.43 -1.63
C LEU A 23 -4.01 -1.31 -1.23
N CYS A 24 -2.84 -0.70 -1.05
CA CYS A 24 -1.58 -1.36 -0.69
C CYS A 24 -0.85 -0.48 0.33
N SER A 25 -1.48 -0.33 1.50
CA SER A 25 -1.19 0.76 2.41
C SER A 25 0.04 0.53 3.28
N ALA A 26 0.39 -0.71 3.62
CA ALA A 26 1.52 -0.95 4.53
C ALA A 26 2.83 -0.50 3.89
N PRO A 27 3.68 0.25 4.63
CA PRO A 27 3.69 0.40 6.08
C PRO A 27 2.88 1.58 6.65
N GLY A 28 2.13 2.32 5.83
CA GLY A 28 1.23 3.39 6.27
C GLY A 28 1.72 4.82 6.03
N GLY A 29 2.92 4.98 5.48
CA GLY A 29 3.51 6.32 5.26
C GLY A 29 2.70 7.18 4.28
N LYS A 30 2.12 6.60 3.23
CA LYS A 30 1.27 7.33 2.27
C LYS A 30 -0.09 7.66 2.86
N ALA A 31 -0.75 6.66 3.46
CA ALA A 31 -1.98 6.86 4.22
C ALA A 31 -1.85 7.99 5.25
N MET A 32 -0.73 8.07 5.98
CA MET A 32 -0.49 9.15 6.94
C MET A 32 -0.53 10.54 6.30
N ASN A 33 0.05 10.71 5.10
CA ASN A 33 -0.03 11.98 4.37
C ASN A 33 -1.45 12.29 3.89
N ILE A 34 -2.22 11.27 3.51
CA ILE A 34 -3.63 11.45 3.13
C ILE A 34 -4.44 11.92 4.33
N ILE A 35 -4.30 11.26 5.48
CA ILE A 35 -5.03 11.57 6.72
C ILE A 35 -4.73 12.97 7.24
N GLN A 36 -3.57 13.56 6.93
CA GLN A 36 -3.31 14.97 7.28
C GLN A 36 -4.25 15.96 6.59
N SER A 37 -4.87 15.57 5.46
CA SER A 37 -5.75 16.44 4.66
C SER A 37 -7.25 16.12 4.81
N MET A 38 -7.61 15.06 5.54
CA MET A 38 -8.99 14.57 5.68
C MET A 38 -9.22 13.80 7.00
N SER A 39 -10.46 13.39 7.28
CA SER A 39 -10.76 12.60 8.49
C SER A 39 -10.20 11.18 8.39
N TYR A 40 -9.50 10.72 9.43
CA TYR A 40 -8.97 9.35 9.53
C TYR A 40 -10.06 8.26 9.46
N LYS A 41 -11.33 8.60 9.73
CA LYS A 41 -12.45 7.66 9.63
C LYS A 41 -12.94 7.44 8.20
N SER A 42 -12.59 8.34 7.27
CA SER A 42 -13.06 8.29 5.88
C SER A 42 -12.06 7.61 4.93
N ILE A 43 -11.02 6.97 5.47
CA ILE A 43 -10.05 6.18 4.71
C ILE A 43 -10.14 4.70 5.09
N VAL A 44 -10.03 3.83 4.09
CA VAL A 44 -9.80 2.40 4.23
C VAL A 44 -8.39 2.10 3.76
N CYS A 45 -7.59 1.48 4.63
CA CYS A 45 -6.23 1.06 4.35
C CYS A 45 -6.19 -0.46 4.22
N ASN A 46 -5.97 -0.96 3.02
CA ASN A 46 -5.85 -2.38 2.72
C ASN A 46 -4.37 -2.77 2.56
N ASP A 47 -3.96 -3.88 3.17
CA ASP A 47 -2.72 -4.57 2.81
C ASP A 47 -2.83 -6.06 3.17
N LEU A 48 -2.71 -6.94 2.18
CA LEU A 48 -2.88 -8.38 2.37
C LEU A 48 -1.85 -8.97 3.35
N SER A 49 -0.61 -8.50 3.28
CA SER A 49 0.55 -9.18 3.89
C SER A 49 1.04 -8.54 5.19
N ARG A 50 0.77 -7.25 5.37
CA ARG A 50 1.42 -6.42 6.39
C ARG A 50 0.46 -5.45 7.06
N SER A 51 -0.84 -5.73 7.06
CA SER A 51 -1.88 -4.93 7.71
C SER A 51 -1.59 -4.63 9.19
N ASP A 52 -0.92 -5.53 9.90
CA ASP A 52 -0.48 -5.33 11.29
C ASP A 52 0.37 -4.06 11.48
N ARG A 53 1.13 -3.66 10.46
CA ARG A 53 1.96 -2.46 10.49
C ARG A 53 1.15 -1.17 10.45
N LEU A 54 -0.15 -1.24 10.12
CA LEU A 54 -1.06 -0.09 10.05
C LEU A 54 -1.77 0.18 11.37
N LYS A 55 -1.72 -0.72 12.34
CA LYS A 55 -2.45 -0.63 13.62
C LYS A 55 -2.19 0.67 14.38
N HIS A 56 -1.03 1.29 14.18
CA HIS A 56 -0.68 2.56 14.80
C HIS A 56 -1.40 3.79 14.22
N LEU A 57 -2.10 3.66 13.09
CA LEU A 57 -2.76 4.78 12.40
C LEU A 57 -4.20 5.03 12.88
N ASN A 58 -4.80 4.11 13.64
CA ASN A 58 -6.20 4.21 14.10
C ASN A 58 -7.22 4.48 12.97
N VAL A 59 -7.07 3.78 11.83
CA VAL A 59 -7.93 3.87 10.64
C VAL A 59 -8.69 2.57 10.40
N ASN A 60 -9.59 2.54 9.42
CA ASN A 60 -10.20 1.30 8.97
C ASN A 60 -9.15 0.46 8.23
N ILE A 61 -8.75 -0.68 8.81
CA ILE A 61 -7.73 -1.56 8.25
C ILE A 61 -8.39 -2.82 7.71
N THR A 62 -7.99 -3.23 6.50
CA THR A 62 -8.40 -4.49 5.88
C THR A 62 -7.19 -5.27 5.35
N ALA A 63 -7.38 -6.56 5.13
CA ALA A 63 -6.33 -7.46 4.65
C ALA A 63 -6.88 -8.39 3.55
N HIS A 64 -7.34 -7.79 2.46
CA HIS A 64 -7.87 -8.48 1.29
C HIS A 64 -6.90 -8.45 0.12
N ASN A 65 -7.01 -9.44 -0.78
CA ASN A 65 -6.27 -9.42 -2.03
C ASN A 65 -6.76 -8.26 -2.90
N ALA A 66 -5.86 -7.32 -3.17
CA ALA A 66 -6.11 -6.12 -3.95
C ALA A 66 -6.60 -6.41 -5.38
N GLU A 67 -6.15 -7.49 -6.01
CA GLU A 67 -6.54 -7.88 -7.37
C GLU A 67 -8.00 -8.32 -7.47
N LYS A 68 -8.58 -8.76 -6.34
CA LYS A 68 -9.96 -9.22 -6.24
C LYS A 68 -10.89 -8.16 -5.62
N TRP A 69 -10.40 -6.93 -5.44
CA TRP A 69 -11.16 -5.88 -4.77
C TRP A 69 -12.32 -5.39 -5.66
N VAL A 70 -13.57 -5.53 -5.17
CA VAL A 70 -14.77 -5.09 -5.89
C VAL A 70 -15.73 -4.40 -4.93
N GLU A 71 -15.73 -3.07 -4.95
CA GLU A 71 -16.67 -2.23 -4.18
C GLU A 71 -17.08 -1.03 -5.04
N PRO A 72 -18.02 -1.23 -5.99
CA PRO A 72 -18.40 -0.19 -6.94
C PRO A 72 -19.02 1.01 -6.20
N ASN A 73 -18.62 2.22 -6.60
CA ASN A 73 -19.10 3.50 -6.06
C ASN A 73 -18.88 3.71 -4.54
N ALA A 74 -18.06 2.89 -3.88
CA ALA A 74 -17.78 3.04 -2.45
C ALA A 74 -16.79 4.17 -2.14
N TYR A 75 -15.88 4.48 -3.08
CA TYR A 75 -14.79 5.43 -2.87
C TYR A 75 -14.83 6.57 -3.89
N THR A 76 -14.60 7.77 -3.40
CA THR A 76 -14.48 8.97 -4.24
C THR A 76 -13.06 9.15 -4.81
N LYS A 77 -12.06 8.54 -4.15
CA LYS A 77 -10.66 8.55 -4.56
C LYS A 77 -10.00 7.23 -4.16
N VAL A 78 -9.10 6.73 -4.98
CA VAL A 78 -8.36 5.49 -4.73
C VAL A 78 -6.88 5.74 -5.00
N LEU A 79 -6.04 5.31 -4.06
CA LEU A 79 -4.60 5.24 -4.21
C LEU A 79 -4.18 3.78 -4.42
N VAL A 80 -3.51 3.51 -5.53
CA VAL A 80 -2.94 2.20 -5.84
C VAL A 80 -1.43 2.35 -5.97
N VAL A 81 -0.70 1.94 -4.93
CA VAL A 81 0.76 1.82 -4.97
C VAL A 81 1.13 0.40 -4.63
N GLY A 82 1.12 -0.45 -5.66
CA GLY A 82 1.37 -1.88 -5.50
C GLY A 82 2.81 -2.22 -5.10
N PRO A 83 3.06 -3.51 -4.81
CA PRO A 83 4.42 -4.02 -4.60
C PRO A 83 5.30 -3.73 -5.82
N CYS A 84 6.56 -3.39 -5.57
CA CYS A 84 7.55 -3.13 -6.61
C CYS A 84 8.90 -3.77 -6.26
N THR A 85 9.77 -3.84 -7.26
CA THR A 85 11.18 -4.24 -7.19
C THR A 85 11.99 -3.43 -6.18
N ASN A 86 11.60 -2.18 -5.95
CA ASN A 86 12.20 -1.30 -4.95
C ASN A 86 13.73 -1.20 -5.11
N GLU A 87 14.18 -0.98 -6.36
CA GLU A 87 15.57 -1.13 -6.81
C GLU A 87 16.57 -0.41 -5.90
N ARG A 88 16.24 0.82 -5.51
CA ARG A 88 17.10 1.65 -4.65
C ARG A 88 17.36 1.01 -3.29
N GLU A 89 16.35 0.37 -2.68
CA GLU A 89 16.53 -0.31 -1.39
C GLU A 89 17.18 -1.68 -1.58
N SER A 90 16.88 -2.35 -2.69
CA SER A 90 17.48 -3.63 -3.07
C SER A 90 19.00 -3.57 -3.30
N THR A 91 19.55 -2.42 -3.64
CA THR A 91 21.02 -2.24 -3.71
C THR A 91 21.66 -2.04 -2.33
N MET A 92 20.87 -1.67 -1.32
CA MET A 92 21.36 -1.26 0.00
C MET A 92 21.03 -2.27 1.10
N ARG A 93 20.10 -3.21 0.87
CA ARG A 93 19.61 -4.16 1.87
C ARG A 93 19.54 -5.58 1.32
N GLU A 94 20.23 -6.49 1.99
CA GLU A 94 20.21 -7.94 1.67
C GLU A 94 18.98 -8.66 2.25
N LYS A 95 18.54 -8.27 3.45
CA LYS A 95 17.41 -8.92 4.11
C LYS A 95 16.11 -8.64 3.36
N ASN A 96 15.38 -9.70 3.00
CA ASN A 96 14.13 -9.63 2.23
C ASN A 96 14.30 -8.92 0.87
N ASN A 97 15.48 -9.03 0.27
CA ASN A 97 15.77 -8.46 -1.05
C ASN A 97 15.05 -9.28 -2.14
N MET A 98 14.28 -8.62 -2.99
CA MET A 98 13.62 -9.28 -4.14
C MET A 98 14.64 -10.00 -5.03
N PHE A 99 15.86 -9.46 -5.17
CA PHE A 99 16.90 -10.03 -6.01
C PHE A 99 17.75 -11.11 -5.31
N SER A 100 17.34 -11.58 -4.11
CA SER A 100 18.02 -12.71 -3.46
C SER A 100 17.65 -14.03 -4.13
N HIS A 101 18.60 -14.98 -4.20
CA HIS A 101 18.40 -16.29 -4.83
C HIS A 101 17.16 -17.03 -4.32
N ALA A 102 16.92 -17.00 -3.01
CA ALA A 102 15.75 -17.65 -2.39
C ALA A 102 14.41 -17.06 -2.88
N ASN A 103 14.36 -15.75 -3.17
CA ASN A 103 13.14 -15.10 -3.64
C ASN A 103 12.89 -15.34 -5.13
N PHE A 104 13.94 -15.47 -5.94
CA PHE A 104 13.79 -15.90 -7.33
C PHE A 104 13.19 -17.30 -7.44
N GLU A 105 13.69 -18.27 -6.67
CA GLU A 105 13.14 -19.63 -6.68
C GLU A 105 11.67 -19.65 -6.24
N ASN A 106 11.31 -18.86 -5.23
CA ASN A 106 9.93 -18.72 -4.79
C ASN A 106 9.03 -18.15 -5.90
N GLU A 107 9.41 -17.07 -6.58
CA GLU A 107 8.62 -16.48 -7.67
C GLU A 107 8.43 -17.43 -8.87
N PHE A 108 9.46 -18.21 -9.22
CA PHE A 108 9.34 -19.23 -10.26
C PHE A 108 8.38 -20.36 -9.85
N ASN A 109 8.42 -20.79 -8.59
CA ASN A 109 7.56 -21.86 -8.09
C ASN A 109 6.10 -21.43 -7.98
N THR A 110 5.80 -20.20 -7.54
CA THR A 110 4.40 -19.70 -7.51
C THR A 110 3.83 -19.56 -8.91
N ARG A 111 4.60 -19.09 -9.90
CA ARG A 111 4.10 -18.97 -11.29
C ARG A 111 3.94 -20.31 -12.02
N ALA A 112 4.57 -21.37 -11.53
CA ALA A 112 4.43 -22.72 -12.09
C ALA A 112 3.27 -23.52 -11.47
N SER A 113 2.62 -22.98 -10.43
CA SER A 113 1.52 -23.62 -9.70
C SER A 113 0.14 -22.99 -9.91
N ASP A 114 0.06 -21.97 -10.77
CA ASP A 114 -1.18 -21.39 -11.34
C ASP A 114 -1.38 -21.84 -12.80
#